data_AF-A0A4R4V5B4-F1
#
_entry.id   AF-A0A4R4V5B4-F1
#
_cell.length_a   1.000
_cell.length_b   1.000
_cell.length_c   1.000
_cell.angle_alpha   90.00
_cell.angle_beta   90.00
_cell.angle_gamma   90.00
#
_symmetry.space_group_name_H-M   'P 1'
#
loop_
_entity.id
_entity.type
_entity.pdbx_description
1 polymer ?
#
loop_
_entity_poly.entity_id
_entity_poly.type
_entity_poly.pdbx_seq_one_letter_code
_entity_poly.pdbx_strand_id
1 'polypeptide(L)'
;MTTREAGELQLLAVLTLPGVERSVRHARLFIRDTLVPNHLAPGDELLDDMVLVVDELAGNCVRHTASGRGGRFHIALWAGEG
;
A
#
# COMPACT_ATOMS: atom_id res chain seq x y z
N MET A 1 18.86 -8.97 0.11
CA MET A 1 17.45 -8.66 0.43
C MET A 1 16.64 -9.76 -0.23
N THR A 2 16.11 -10.71 0.53
CA THR A 2 15.49 -11.92 -0.01
C THR A 2 14.10 -11.57 -0.53
N THR A 3 13.94 -11.58 -1.86
CA THR A 3 12.63 -11.47 -2.52
C THR A 3 11.74 -12.60 -1.99
N ARG A 4 10.56 -12.27 -1.50
CA ARG A 4 9.54 -13.28 -1.15
C ARG A 4 8.67 -13.46 -2.38
N GLU A 5 8.66 -14.66 -2.94
CA GLU A 5 7.81 -15.04 -4.07
C GLU A 5 6.57 -15.77 -3.53
N ALA A 6 5.40 -15.46 -4.08
CA ALA A 6 4.15 -16.15 -3.80
C ALA A 6 3.53 -16.58 -5.14
N GLY A 7 3.91 -17.75 -5.63
CA GLY A 7 3.61 -18.15 -7.02
C GLY A 7 4.37 -17.26 -8.00
N GLU A 8 3.68 -16.76 -9.03
CA GLU A 8 4.24 -15.86 -10.05
C GLU A 8 4.33 -14.38 -9.58
N LEU A 9 3.93 -14.09 -8.35
CA LEU A 9 3.95 -12.73 -7.80
C LEU A 9 5.27 -12.41 -7.11
N GLN A 10 5.89 -11.31 -7.52
CA GLN A 10 7.02 -10.67 -6.89
C GLN A 10 6.55 -9.64 -5.84
N LEU A 11 7.02 -9.78 -4.60
CA LEU A 11 6.84 -8.74 -3.58
C LEU A 11 7.69 -7.51 -3.90
N LEU A 12 7.03 -6.36 -4.13
CA LEU A 12 7.69 -5.09 -4.38
C LEU A 12 8.09 -4.40 -3.08
N ALA A 13 7.15 -4.29 -2.13
CA ALA A 13 7.39 -3.61 -0.86
C ALA A 13 6.35 -3.97 0.21
N VAL A 14 6.71 -3.77 1.48
CA VAL A 14 5.82 -3.91 2.63
C VAL A 14 5.96 -2.72 3.55
N LEU A 15 4.83 -2.18 4.00
CA LEU A 15 4.77 -1.12 5.00
C LEU A 15 3.82 -1.50 6.14
N THR A 16 4.25 -1.25 7.37
CA THR A 16 3.42 -1.38 8.57
C THR A 16 3.22 -0.02 9.20
N LEU A 17 1.97 0.36 9.46
CA LEU A 17 1.62 1.66 10.01
C LEU A 17 0.76 1.53 11.27
N PRO A 18 0.91 2.44 12.24
CA PRO A 18 -0.04 2.55 13.34
C PRO A 18 -1.42 2.93 12.80
N GLY A 19 -2.50 2.39 13.38
CA GLY A 19 -3.87 2.69 12.97
C GLY A 19 -4.35 4.05 13.48
N VAL A 20 -3.73 5.12 13.00
CA VAL A 20 -4.09 6.52 13.29
C VAL A 20 -4.33 7.26 11.97
N GLU A 21 -5.18 8.29 11.96
CA GLU A 21 -5.59 8.99 10.73
C GLU A 21 -4.42 9.52 9.90
N ARG A 22 -3.37 10.06 10.54
CA ARG A 22 -2.17 10.55 9.84
C ARG A 22 -1.47 9.45 9.01
N SER A 23 -1.66 8.17 9.36
CA SER A 23 -1.07 7.05 8.62
C SER A 23 -1.70 6.85 7.25
N VAL A 24 -2.94 7.29 7.02
CA VAL A 24 -3.60 7.18 5.72
C VAL A 24 -2.82 7.95 4.64
N ARG A 25 -2.34 9.17 4.97
CA ARG A 25 -1.45 9.92 4.08
C ARG A 25 -0.15 9.18 3.78
N HIS A 26 0.44 8.54 4.79
CA HIS A 26 1.68 7.79 4.61
C HIS A 26 1.47 6.55 3.73
N ALA A 27 0.31 5.90 3.85
CA ALA A 27 -0.07 4.80 2.97
C ALA A 27 -0.15 5.24 1.50
N ARG A 28 -0.77 6.39 1.20
CA ARG A 28 -0.81 6.93 -0.17
C ARG A 28 0.58 7.26 -0.73
N LEU A 29 1.43 7.89 0.08
CA LEU A 29 2.79 8.22 -0.34
C LEU A 29 3.61 6.96 -0.61
N PHE A 30 3.47 5.94 0.22
CA PHE A 30 4.12 4.65 0.02
C PHE A 30 3.81 4.02 -1.35
N ILE A 31 2.56 4.12 -1.83
CA ILE A 31 2.20 3.66 -3.17
C ILE A 31 2.96 4.43 -4.25
N ARG A 32 2.94 5.77 -4.18
CA ARG A 32 3.61 6.63 -5.17
C ARG A 32 5.13 6.41 -5.17
N ASP A 33 5.73 6.36 -3.98
CA ASP A 33 7.17 6.18 -3.81
C ASP A 33 7.65 4.78 -4.24
N THR A 34 6.78 3.77 -4.15
CA THR A 34 7.11 2.40 -4.60
C THR A 34 6.94 2.24 -6.11
N LEU A 35 5.83 2.73 -6.67
CA LEU A 35 5.47 2.43 -8.07
C LEU A 35 6.13 3.36 -9.09
N VAL A 36 6.26 4.66 -8.80
CA VAL A 36 6.75 5.65 -9.79
C VAL A 36 8.20 5.42 -10.24
N PRO A 37 9.15 5.04 -9.37
CA PRO A 37 10.55 4.93 -9.80
C PRO A 37 10.80 3.83 -10.84
N ASN A 38 10.05 2.72 -10.81
CA ASN A 38 10.38 1.51 -11.58
C ASN A 38 9.19 0.77 -12.19
N HIS A 39 7.94 1.16 -11.91
CA HIS A 39 6.76 0.37 -12.29
C HIS A 39 5.70 1.15 -13.08
N LEU A 40 5.46 2.42 -12.77
CA LEU A 40 4.43 3.25 -13.43
C LEU A 40 4.96 4.66 -13.72
N ALA A 41 4.42 5.30 -14.76
CA ALA A 41 4.73 6.69 -15.05
C ALA A 41 4.00 7.65 -14.08
N PRO A 42 4.55 8.86 -13.81
CA PRO A 42 3.77 9.92 -13.19
C PRO A 42 2.53 10.26 -14.02
N GLY A 43 1.36 10.29 -13.37
CA GLY A 43 0.07 10.58 -14.04
C GLY A 43 -0.58 9.38 -14.75
N ASP A 44 -0.03 8.17 -14.56
CA ASP A 44 -0.68 6.93 -14.99
C ASP A 44 -2.01 6.72 -14.23
N GLU A 45 -3.10 6.42 -14.94
CA GLU A 45 -4.43 6.19 -14.35
C GLU A 45 -4.40 5.05 -13.32
N LEU A 46 -3.61 4.00 -13.57
CA LEU A 46 -3.47 2.88 -12.64
C LEU A 46 -2.83 3.31 -11.32
N LEU A 47 -1.92 4.30 -11.35
CA LEU A 47 -1.33 4.84 -10.13
C LEU A 47 -2.38 5.55 -9.28
N ASP A 48 -3.25 6.33 -9.91
CA ASP A 48 -4.31 7.07 -9.20
C ASP A 48 -5.37 6.12 -8.64
N ASP A 49 -5.76 5.08 -9.38
CA ASP A 49 -6.62 4.01 -8.88
C ASP A 49 -6.01 3.31 -7.67
N MET A 50 -4.71 2.97 -7.74
CA MET A 50 -4.03 2.29 -6.64
C MET A 50 -3.94 3.16 -5.39
N VAL A 51 -3.71 4.46 -5.56
CA VAL A 51 -3.70 5.43 -4.46
C VAL A 51 -5.08 5.55 -3.83
N LEU A 52 -6.16 5.57 -4.63
CA LEU A 52 -7.54 5.62 -4.14
C LEU A 52 -7.89 4.38 -3.33
N VAL A 53 -7.59 3.18 -3.86
CA VAL A 53 -7.86 1.91 -3.17
C VAL A 53 -7.16 1.87 -1.81
N VAL A 54 -5.88 2.28 -1.77
CA VAL A 54 -5.10 2.26 -0.53
C VAL A 54 -5.56 3.32 0.47
N ASP A 55 -6.03 4.48 0.00
CA ASP A 55 -6.64 5.51 0.85
C ASP A 55 -7.86 4.97 1.59
N GLU A 56 -8.79 4.37 0.84
CA GLU A 56 -10.03 3.84 1.40
C GLU A 56 -9.78 2.63 2.31
N LEU A 57 -8.89 1.71 1.91
CA LEU A 57 -8.53 0.57 2.75
C LEU A 57 -7.87 1.01 4.05
N ALA A 58 -6.90 1.93 4.00
CA ALA A 58 -6.26 2.45 5.20
C ALA A 58 -7.25 3.22 6.08
N GLY A 59 -8.12 4.04 5.48
CA GLY A 59 -9.20 4.74 6.16
C GLY A 59 -10.14 3.78 6.88
N ASN A 60 -10.54 2.69 6.21
CA ASN A 60 -11.38 1.65 6.79
C ASN A 60 -10.67 0.88 7.91
N CYS A 61 -9.38 0.58 7.76
CA CYS A 61 -8.59 -0.02 8.83
C CYS A 61 -8.61 0.85 10.09
N VAL A 62 -8.35 2.16 9.94
CA VAL A 62 -8.35 3.11 11.06
C VAL A 62 -9.76 3.27 11.65
N ARG A 63 -10.80 3.43 10.83
CA ARG A 63 -12.16 3.73 11.33
C ARG A 63 -12.88 2.51 11.92
N HIS A 64 -12.67 1.32 11.37
CA HIS A 64 -13.59 0.20 11.60
C HIS A 64 -12.94 -1.04 12.22
N THR A 65 -11.61 -1.16 12.22
CA THR A 65 -10.93 -2.38 12.70
C THR A 65 -10.23 -2.19 14.04
N ALA A 66 -9.65 -3.27 14.58
CA ALA A 66 -8.76 -3.20 15.75
C ALA A 66 -7.53 -2.30 15.52
N SER A 67 -7.17 -2.03 14.26
CA SER A 67 -6.06 -1.12 13.93
C SER A 67 -6.29 0.27 14.54
N GLY A 68 -7.51 0.81 14.44
CA GLY A 68 -7.90 2.10 15.03
C GLY A 68 -7.90 2.16 16.56
N ARG A 69 -7.84 1.00 17.21
CA ARG A 69 -7.95 0.85 18.68
C ARG A 69 -6.58 0.56 19.30
N GLY A 70 -5.55 1.30 18.87
CA GLY A 70 -4.16 1.12 19.29
C GLY A 70 -3.39 0.04 18.51
N GLY A 71 -4.00 -0.55 17.47
CA GLY A 71 -3.39 -1.55 16.62
C GLY A 71 -2.58 -0.98 15.45
N ARG A 72 -2.28 -1.85 14.49
CA ARG A 72 -1.52 -1.55 13.27
C ARG A 72 -2.17 -2.21 12.07
N PHE A 73 -1.95 -1.65 10.90
CA PHE A 73 -2.30 -2.27 9.62
C PHE A 73 -1.05 -2.42 8.75
N HIS A 74 -1.13 -3.35 7.79
CA HIS A 74 -0.01 -3.75 6.94
C HIS A 74 -0.45 -3.63 5.48
N ILE A 75 0.41 -3.07 4.65
CA ILE A 75 0.22 -2.99 3.20
C ILE A 75 1.38 -3.74 2.57
N ALA A 76 1.08 -4.70 1.70
CA ALA A 76 2.07 -5.41 0.90
C ALA A 76 1.71 -5.24 -0.58
N LEU A 77 2.66 -4.73 -1.36
CA LEU A 77 2.51 -4.56 -2.81
C LEU A 77 3.19 -5.72 -3.52
N TRP A 78 2.43 -6.39 -4.36
CA TRP A 78 2.86 -7.51 -5.17
C TRP A 78 2.62 -7.18 -6.64
N ALA A 79 3.53 -7.60 -7.51
CA ALA A 79 3.38 -7.50 -8.96
C ALA A 79 3.54 -8.88 -9.59
N GLY A 80 2.82 -9.14 -10.67
CA GLY A 80 2.98 -10.33 -11.51
C GLY A 80 2.56 -10.02 -12.92
N GLU A 81 2.71 -10.99 -13.80
CA GLU A 81 2.14 -10.93 -15.15
C GLU A 81 0.61 -11.13 -15.02
N GLY A 82 -0.16 -10.13 -15.44
CA GLY A 82 -1.63 -10.14 -15.39
C GLY A 82 -2.26 -11.02 -16.45
#